data_AF-A0A7S1VMG8-F1
#
_entry.id   AF-A0A7S1VMG8-F1
#
_cell.length_a   1.000
_cell.length_b   1.000
_cell.length_c   1.000
_cell.angle_alpha   90.00
_cell.angle_beta   90.00
_cell.angle_gamma   90.00
#
_symmetry.space_group_name_H-M   'P 1'
#
loop_
_entity.id
_entity.type
_entity.pdbx_description
1 polymer ?
#
loop_
_entity_poly.entity_id
_entity_poly.type
_entity_poly.pdbx_seq_one_letter_code
_entity_poly.pdbx_strand_id
1 'polypeptide(L)'
;AKAAAPQARPGRELLVLSPGDSGDALVARILMWAGADGGKRTDFVLHGSGANPRGPWARQDLVKMHQSLLDASRSSRSTADPFQTAVGFSLHNVSGGQQSFFQGRITHLLDTLTTPIVLKDTPMSLVLPLYRPLLKSPVCILTYRHPVAFATALLKRRFSSWGHFEWIALWEKYTLAALAGCSHLPKVLVSFDQLLHDPVPTVQQLLRQLRNLGAAELHDVPSDQLREFVPEPSPFDTAESIARFSNELSQQQRQLIAAFESGEIVRWNLRDEATINEVASNIVLPQEAVILGSGVNGTAPADDERTLPEVLPDVAISAHDQPGEPLTDVIAVYSNIAFVDMVKNLVCNFNTLGIERYIIFSLDADMCSHLRVVDAPCYFDRKWGTGIGDIQFWTSAAHSDYFKLLLMKMNYAEMVLAAGHNVLLVDADVAFFSNAHRHIVDTYPDVDLVLQSDARVAKPETHDWVCAGFFYARSSPRTIAFMQEVQRIMSDIGTTDQDTVQFLLTGHGQAMDFPDNYPHVSADEMGLSWTMLDPLEYPNGDVIFDRNLPGLNDVVPLMAHSNGRPLKRKIKDMSAHDLWFLNEDMDGCAEVRASLSEEAAG
;
A
#
# COMPACT_ATOMS: atom_id res chain seq x y z
N ALA A 1 -39.68 43.32 18.48
CA ALA A 1 -39.82 42.39 17.35
C ALA A 1 -40.00 40.99 17.91
N LYS A 2 -41.09 40.29 17.56
CA LYS A 2 -41.27 38.88 17.94
C LYS A 2 -40.16 38.06 17.27
N ALA A 3 -39.41 37.29 18.06
CA ALA A 3 -38.49 36.29 17.53
C ALA A 3 -39.28 35.36 16.61
N ALA A 4 -38.83 35.21 15.36
CA ALA A 4 -39.42 34.27 14.42
C ALA A 4 -39.35 32.87 15.02
N ALA A 5 -40.46 32.14 14.96
CA ALA A 5 -40.48 30.72 15.31
C ALA A 5 -39.42 29.99 14.44
N PRO A 6 -38.71 28.98 14.98
CA PRO A 6 -37.80 28.17 14.18
C PRO A 6 -38.58 27.62 12.98
N GLN A 7 -38.10 27.90 11.77
CA GLN A 7 -38.65 27.29 10.57
C GLN A 7 -38.63 25.77 10.76
N ALA A 8 -39.76 25.12 10.52
CA ALA A 8 -39.84 23.67 10.63
C ALA A 8 -38.79 23.05 9.70
N ARG A 9 -37.87 22.23 10.25
CA ARG A 9 -36.79 21.62 9.44
C ARG A 9 -37.35 20.95 8.20
N PRO A 10 -36.71 21.08 7.04
CA PRO A 10 -37.27 20.58 5.82
C PRO A 10 -37.16 19.02 5.82
N GLY A 11 -38.15 18.31 5.27
CA GLY A 11 -38.10 16.83 5.15
C GLY A 11 -37.73 16.39 3.74
N ARG A 12 -36.98 15.28 3.60
CA ARG A 12 -36.41 14.66 2.36
C ARG A 12 -34.88 14.80 2.28
N GLU A 13 -34.20 14.05 3.14
CA GLU A 13 -32.75 13.95 3.19
C GLU A 13 -32.24 12.76 2.34
N LEU A 14 -31.56 13.05 1.23
CA LEU A 14 -30.96 12.09 0.31
C LEU A 14 -29.53 11.78 0.77
N LEU A 15 -29.31 10.58 1.31
CA LEU A 15 -28.02 10.17 1.86
C LEU A 15 -27.28 9.30 0.84
N VAL A 16 -26.21 9.83 0.23
CA VAL A 16 -25.37 9.06 -0.69
C VAL A 16 -24.33 8.28 0.09
N LEU A 17 -24.46 6.96 0.13
CA LEU A 17 -23.66 6.05 0.96
C LEU A 17 -22.80 5.14 0.08
N SER A 18 -21.54 5.00 0.47
CA SER A 18 -20.51 4.36 -0.34
C SER A 18 -19.29 3.98 0.49
N PRO A 19 -18.52 2.95 0.07
CA PRO A 19 -17.15 2.73 0.52
C PRO A 19 -16.14 3.76 -0.04
N GLY A 20 -16.59 4.71 -0.87
CA GLY A 20 -15.71 5.58 -1.65
C GLY A 20 -15.40 4.95 -3.01
N ASP A 21 -14.85 5.72 -3.93
CA ASP A 21 -14.48 5.31 -5.30
C ASP A 21 -15.50 4.44 -6.06
N SER A 22 -16.79 4.59 -5.73
CA SER A 22 -17.90 3.78 -6.24
C SER A 22 -19.01 4.66 -6.83
N GLY A 23 -18.67 5.84 -7.33
CA GLY A 23 -19.60 6.75 -8.01
C GLY A 23 -20.37 7.72 -7.11
N ASP A 24 -20.14 7.70 -5.81
CA ASP A 24 -20.76 8.58 -4.80
C ASP A 24 -20.61 10.07 -5.10
N ALA A 25 -19.42 10.52 -5.48
CA ALA A 25 -19.18 11.90 -5.88
C ALA A 25 -19.96 12.31 -7.14
N LEU A 26 -20.09 11.40 -8.12
CA LEU A 26 -20.87 11.66 -9.34
C LEU A 26 -22.37 11.77 -9.01
N VAL A 27 -22.89 10.81 -8.24
CA VAL A 27 -24.30 10.78 -7.84
C VAL A 27 -24.68 12.04 -7.06
N ALA A 28 -23.89 12.43 -6.06
CA ALA A 28 -24.16 13.64 -5.28
C ALA A 28 -24.23 14.90 -6.16
N ARG A 29 -23.32 15.02 -7.14
CA ARG A 29 -23.30 16.15 -8.10
C ARG A 29 -24.51 16.17 -9.01
N ILE A 30 -24.89 15.01 -9.54
CA ILE A 30 -26.06 14.86 -10.40
C ILE A 30 -27.33 15.24 -9.63
N LEU A 31 -27.44 14.86 -8.34
CA LEU A 31 -28.58 15.24 -7.51
C LEU A 31 -28.63 16.76 -7.25
N MET A 32 -27.48 17.41 -7.06
CA MET A 32 -27.44 18.87 -6.95
C MET A 32 -27.87 19.55 -8.26
N TRP A 33 -27.44 19.03 -9.42
CA TRP A 33 -27.93 19.51 -10.71
C TRP A 33 -29.42 19.27 -10.92
N ALA A 34 -29.96 18.17 -10.39
CA ALA A 34 -31.38 17.88 -10.38
C ALA A 34 -32.18 18.72 -9.36
N GLY A 35 -31.53 19.62 -8.61
CA GLY A 35 -32.20 20.57 -7.71
C GLY A 35 -32.15 20.23 -6.22
N ALA A 36 -31.36 19.24 -5.79
CA ALA A 36 -31.11 19.00 -4.37
C ALA A 36 -30.14 20.02 -3.77
N ASP A 37 -30.38 20.47 -2.54
CA ASP A 37 -29.48 21.37 -1.83
C ASP A 37 -28.42 20.58 -1.05
N GLY A 38 -27.17 20.72 -1.47
CA GLY A 38 -26.00 20.26 -0.73
C GLY A 38 -25.20 21.41 -0.10
N GLY A 39 -25.64 22.66 -0.28
CA GLY A 39 -24.89 23.87 0.04
C GLY A 39 -24.20 24.51 -1.16
N LYS A 40 -23.40 25.54 -0.89
CA LYS A 40 -22.73 26.33 -1.92
C LYS A 40 -21.51 25.58 -2.42
N ARG A 41 -21.13 25.82 -3.68
CA ARG A 41 -19.91 25.23 -4.28
C ARG A 41 -18.64 25.47 -3.45
N THR A 42 -18.53 26.62 -2.77
CA THR A 42 -17.42 26.97 -1.87
C THR A 42 -17.30 26.08 -0.63
N ASP A 43 -18.38 25.39 -0.28
CA ASP A 43 -18.44 24.54 0.91
C ASP A 43 -17.80 23.16 0.64
N PHE A 44 -17.48 22.84 -0.61
CA PHE A 44 -16.96 21.54 -1.03
C PHE A 44 -15.44 21.53 -1.17
N VAL A 45 -14.84 20.36 -0.98
CA VAL A 45 -13.45 20.09 -1.35
C VAL A 45 -13.41 19.94 -2.88
N LEU A 46 -12.93 20.98 -3.55
CA LEU A 46 -12.87 21.06 -5.02
C LEU A 46 -11.51 20.66 -5.60
N HIS A 47 -10.45 20.69 -4.80
CA HIS A 47 -9.11 20.30 -5.23
C HIS A 47 -9.00 18.79 -5.26
N GLY A 48 -8.79 18.25 -6.46
CA GLY A 48 -8.31 16.89 -6.63
C GLY A 48 -6.85 16.75 -6.23
N SER A 49 -6.45 15.57 -5.74
CA SER A 49 -5.05 15.15 -5.75
C SER A 49 -4.71 14.56 -7.13
N GLY A 50 -3.43 14.34 -7.44
CA GLY A 50 -3.02 13.64 -8.68
C GLY A 50 -3.77 12.31 -8.88
N ALA A 51 -4.05 11.63 -7.77
CA ALA A 51 -4.87 10.43 -7.64
C ALA A 51 -6.39 10.58 -7.91
N ASN A 52 -6.96 11.76 -7.69
CA ASN A 52 -8.38 12.05 -7.93
C ASN A 52 -8.55 13.47 -8.47
N PRO A 53 -8.27 13.72 -9.75
CA PRO A 53 -8.23 15.08 -10.32
C PRO A 53 -9.54 15.87 -10.19
N ARG A 54 -10.68 15.17 -10.03
CA ARG A 54 -12.02 15.77 -9.91
C ARG A 54 -12.45 16.04 -8.46
N GLY A 55 -11.63 15.66 -7.48
CA GLY A 55 -11.90 15.84 -6.05
C GLY A 55 -12.96 14.88 -5.48
N PRO A 56 -13.04 14.74 -4.14
CA PRO A 56 -13.96 13.81 -3.48
C PRO A 56 -15.43 14.28 -3.48
N TRP A 57 -15.67 15.54 -3.85
CA TRP A 57 -16.97 16.22 -3.81
C TRP A 57 -17.72 16.01 -2.48
N ALA A 58 -17.02 16.26 -1.37
CA ALA A 58 -17.59 16.23 -0.03
C ALA A 58 -17.49 17.63 0.59
N ARG A 59 -18.45 18.00 1.45
CA ARG A 59 -18.40 19.29 2.14
C ARG A 59 -17.24 19.32 3.13
N GLN A 60 -16.49 20.41 3.17
CA GLN A 60 -15.31 20.58 4.03
C GLN A 60 -15.65 20.48 5.52
N ASP A 61 -16.82 20.98 5.93
CA ASP A 61 -17.29 20.88 7.30
C ASP A 61 -17.65 19.44 7.68
N LEU A 62 -18.36 18.71 6.81
CA LEU A 62 -18.65 17.28 7.01
C LEU A 62 -17.37 16.45 7.11
N VAL A 63 -16.42 16.63 6.18
CA VAL A 63 -15.14 15.90 6.18
C VAL A 63 -14.40 16.12 7.50
N LYS A 64 -14.29 17.36 7.98
CA LYS A 64 -13.63 17.69 9.26
C LYS A 64 -14.35 17.06 10.45
N MET A 65 -15.69 17.09 10.46
CA MET A 65 -16.48 16.51 11.55
C MET A 65 -16.38 14.99 11.60
N HIS A 66 -16.43 14.32 10.45
CA HIS A 66 -16.22 12.88 10.38
C HIS A 66 -14.80 12.50 10.78
N GLN A 67 -13.78 13.18 10.25
CA GLN A 67 -12.39 12.90 10.62
C GLN A 67 -12.20 13.02 12.14
N SER A 68 -12.76 14.06 12.77
CA SER A 68 -12.70 14.22 14.23
C SER A 68 -13.35 13.06 15.01
N LEU A 69 -14.40 12.42 14.48
CA LEU A 69 -15.00 11.24 15.11
C LEU A 69 -14.12 10.00 14.92
N LEU A 70 -13.56 9.83 13.73
CA LEU A 70 -12.65 8.73 13.42
C LEU A 70 -11.41 8.78 14.30
N ASP A 71 -10.80 9.97 14.44
CA ASP A 71 -9.63 10.19 15.28
C ASP A 71 -9.93 9.97 16.78
N ALA A 72 -11.14 10.30 17.22
CA ALA A 72 -11.57 10.14 18.61
C ALA A 72 -11.65 8.67 19.05
N SER A 73 -11.84 7.73 18.12
CA SER A 73 -11.88 6.29 18.45
C SER A 73 -10.49 5.65 18.61
N ARG A 74 -9.39 6.41 18.43
CA ARG A 74 -8.03 5.90 18.47
C ARG A 74 -7.46 5.87 19.90
N SER A 75 -6.81 4.77 20.26
CA SER A 75 -5.90 4.69 21.42
C SER A 75 -4.47 5.14 21.10
N SER A 76 -4.07 5.21 19.81
CA SER A 76 -2.73 5.61 19.37
C SER A 76 -2.76 6.54 18.15
N ARG A 77 -1.94 7.60 18.17
CA ARG A 77 -1.75 8.59 17.09
C ARG A 77 -0.66 8.10 16.14
N SER A 78 -1.01 7.47 15.02
CA SER A 78 -0.09 7.34 13.89
C SER A 78 -0.85 6.76 12.71
N THR A 79 -1.41 7.63 11.85
CA THR A 79 -1.59 7.45 10.41
C THR A 79 -2.48 8.57 9.88
N ALA A 80 -2.03 9.25 8.82
CA ALA A 80 -2.75 10.34 8.17
C ALA A 80 -3.82 9.88 7.15
N ASP A 81 -4.01 8.56 6.97
CA ASP A 81 -4.95 8.00 6.00
C ASP A 81 -6.34 7.74 6.63
N PRO A 82 -7.41 8.42 6.19
CA PRO A 82 -8.78 8.19 6.65
C PRO A 82 -9.26 6.75 6.48
N PHE A 83 -8.76 6.01 5.49
CA PHE A 83 -9.15 4.61 5.25
C PHE A 83 -8.55 3.67 6.29
N GLN A 84 -7.30 3.89 6.70
CA GLN A 84 -6.69 3.13 7.78
C GLN A 84 -7.38 3.40 9.12
N THR A 85 -7.75 4.65 9.37
CA THR A 85 -8.52 4.99 10.58
C THR A 85 -9.90 4.33 10.58
N ALA A 86 -10.51 4.12 9.41
CA ALA A 86 -11.80 3.43 9.30
C ALA A 86 -11.74 1.94 9.68
N VAL A 87 -10.60 1.25 9.57
CA VAL A 87 -10.46 -0.18 9.94
C VAL A 87 -10.73 -0.38 11.43
N GLY A 88 -10.06 0.38 12.28
CA GLY A 88 -10.22 0.30 13.74
C GLY A 88 -11.41 1.10 14.28
N PHE A 89 -12.10 1.88 13.44
CA PHE A 89 -13.19 2.71 13.89
C PHE A 89 -14.37 1.88 14.41
N SER A 90 -14.84 2.25 15.59
CA SER A 90 -16.17 1.88 16.06
C SER A 90 -16.80 2.99 16.88
N LEU A 91 -18.10 3.18 16.67
CA LEU A 91 -18.86 4.27 17.28
C LEU A 91 -18.96 4.14 18.80
N HIS A 92 -18.86 2.92 19.36
CA HIS A 92 -18.89 2.69 20.81
C HIS A 92 -17.69 3.33 21.54
N ASN A 93 -16.59 3.53 20.84
CA ASN A 93 -15.39 4.18 21.39
C ASN A 93 -15.48 5.71 21.39
N VAL A 94 -16.52 6.29 20.78
CA VAL A 94 -16.74 7.74 20.77
C VAL A 94 -17.56 8.14 21.99
N SER A 95 -17.06 9.07 22.79
CA SER A 95 -17.76 9.52 24.01
C SER A 95 -19.12 10.17 23.70
N GLY A 96 -20.09 10.02 24.62
CA GLY A 96 -21.42 10.63 24.46
C GLY A 96 -21.40 12.15 24.28
N GLY A 97 -20.41 12.84 24.88
CA GLY A 97 -20.20 14.28 24.68
C GLY A 97 -19.80 14.63 23.25
N GLN A 98 -18.90 13.86 22.64
CA GLN A 98 -18.50 14.03 21.23
C GLN A 98 -19.65 13.70 20.27
N GLN A 99 -20.40 12.63 20.54
CA GLN A 99 -21.59 12.29 19.76
C GLN A 99 -22.64 13.42 19.79
N SER A 100 -22.91 13.98 20.97
CA SER A 100 -23.86 15.10 21.15
C SER A 100 -23.38 16.37 20.43
N PHE A 101 -22.08 16.67 20.51
CA PHE A 101 -21.48 17.80 19.80
C PHE A 101 -21.62 17.65 18.29
N PHE A 102 -21.32 16.46 17.76
CA PHE A 102 -21.51 16.14 16.34
C PHE A 102 -22.98 16.31 15.92
N GLN A 103 -23.92 15.75 16.67
CA GLN A 103 -25.35 15.85 16.38
C GLN A 103 -25.87 17.29 16.38
N GLY A 104 -25.38 18.14 17.29
CA GLY A 104 -25.70 19.57 17.32
C GLY A 104 -25.23 20.30 16.06
N ARG A 105 -24.03 19.96 15.55
CA ARG A 105 -23.48 20.52 14.31
C ARG A 105 -24.22 20.05 13.06
N ILE A 106 -24.57 18.76 12.99
CA ILE A 106 -25.40 18.23 11.89
C ILE A 106 -26.79 18.84 11.90
N THR A 107 -27.39 19.02 13.08
CA THR A 107 -28.67 19.72 13.21
C THR A 107 -28.61 21.12 12.63
N HIS A 108 -27.60 21.90 13.02
CA HIS A 108 -27.40 23.25 12.48
C HIS A 108 -27.19 23.22 10.96
N LEU A 109 -26.42 22.25 10.43
CA LEU A 109 -26.23 22.10 8.99
C LEU A 109 -27.57 21.85 8.28
N LEU A 110 -28.37 20.90 8.75
CA LEU A 110 -29.68 20.59 8.17
C LEU A 110 -30.62 21.80 8.17
N ASP A 111 -30.56 22.64 9.21
CA ASP A 111 -31.35 23.87 9.31
C ASP A 111 -30.91 24.96 8.30
N THR A 112 -29.72 24.85 7.70
CA THR A 112 -29.22 25.80 6.68
C THR A 112 -29.52 25.40 5.24
N LEU A 113 -30.01 24.17 5.01
CA LEU A 113 -30.24 23.62 3.68
C LEU A 113 -31.73 23.59 3.35
N THR A 114 -32.05 23.53 2.06
CA THR A 114 -33.43 23.49 1.53
C THR A 114 -33.75 22.11 0.96
N THR A 115 -34.96 21.61 1.12
CA THR A 115 -35.30 20.28 0.57
C THR A 115 -35.55 20.28 -0.93
N PRO A 116 -35.21 19.18 -1.63
CA PRO A 116 -34.59 17.96 -1.09
C PRO A 116 -33.11 18.19 -0.75
N ILE A 117 -32.67 17.71 0.43
CA ILE A 117 -31.29 17.87 0.88
C ILE A 117 -30.46 16.71 0.35
N VAL A 118 -29.24 16.94 -0.13
CA VAL A 118 -28.28 15.86 -0.44
C VAL A 118 -27.04 15.94 0.44
N LEU A 119 -26.73 14.84 1.14
CA LEU A 119 -25.53 14.70 1.95
C LEU A 119 -24.68 13.54 1.43
N LYS A 120 -23.37 13.76 1.40
CA LYS A 120 -22.38 12.77 0.98
C LYS A 120 -21.08 12.98 1.74
N ASP A 121 -20.56 11.90 2.30
CA ASP A 121 -19.16 11.72 2.64
C ASP A 121 -18.88 10.22 2.85
N THR A 122 -17.67 9.74 2.57
CA THR A 122 -17.37 8.29 2.64
C THR A 122 -17.53 7.74 4.07
N PRO A 123 -16.98 8.37 5.13
CA PRO A 123 -17.20 7.94 6.51
C PRO A 123 -18.65 8.02 7.00
N MET A 124 -19.55 8.70 6.27
CA MET A 124 -20.96 8.83 6.65
C MET A 124 -21.63 7.47 6.85
N SER A 125 -21.27 6.45 6.07
CA SER A 125 -21.78 5.08 6.23
C SER A 125 -21.48 4.50 7.62
N LEU A 126 -20.34 4.85 8.22
CA LEU A 126 -19.89 4.36 9.54
C LEU A 126 -20.57 5.10 10.69
N VAL A 127 -20.89 6.39 10.49
CA VAL A 127 -21.47 7.26 11.55
C VAL A 127 -22.96 7.51 11.36
N LEU A 128 -23.59 6.86 10.38
CA LEU A 128 -25.02 6.98 10.07
C LEU A 128 -25.95 6.82 11.31
N PRO A 129 -25.64 5.96 12.32
CA PRO A 129 -26.45 5.91 13.54
C PRO A 129 -26.58 7.26 14.28
N LEU A 130 -25.57 8.14 14.21
CA LEU A 130 -25.65 9.48 14.81
C LEU A 130 -26.57 10.43 14.04
N TYR A 131 -26.71 10.22 12.73
CA TYR A 131 -27.61 10.99 11.88
C TYR A 131 -29.07 10.60 12.10
N ARG A 132 -29.39 9.30 12.24
CA ARG A 132 -30.77 8.80 12.25
C ARG A 132 -31.75 9.58 13.14
N PRO A 133 -31.43 9.92 14.40
CA PRO A 133 -32.34 10.67 15.27
C PRO A 133 -32.65 12.10 14.79
N LEU A 134 -31.85 12.64 13.86
CA LEU A 134 -31.93 14.01 13.38
C LEU A 134 -32.73 14.13 12.07
N LEU A 135 -32.85 13.03 11.33
CA LEU A 135 -33.46 13.00 9.99
C LEU A 135 -34.98 12.84 10.08
N LYS A 136 -35.72 13.51 9.20
CA LYS A 136 -37.19 13.45 9.19
C LYS A 136 -37.73 12.40 8.23
N SER A 137 -37.24 12.37 7.00
CA SER A 137 -37.73 11.43 5.99
C SER A 137 -36.61 11.05 5.02
N PRO A 138 -35.58 10.34 5.51
CA PRO A 138 -34.40 10.07 4.73
C PRO A 138 -34.61 8.99 3.68
N VAL A 139 -33.89 9.12 2.56
CA VAL A 139 -33.76 8.08 1.54
C VAL A 139 -32.28 7.74 1.41
N CYS A 140 -31.95 6.47 1.61
CA CYS A 140 -30.60 5.97 1.41
C CYS A 140 -30.34 5.68 -0.07
N ILE A 141 -29.27 6.24 -0.61
CA ILE A 141 -28.81 5.98 -1.97
C ILE A 141 -27.51 5.19 -1.85
N LEU A 142 -27.60 3.89 -2.09
CA LEU A 142 -26.47 2.97 -2.06
C LEU A 142 -25.79 3.00 -3.43
N THR A 143 -24.53 3.43 -3.46
CA THR A 143 -23.71 3.33 -4.68
C THR A 143 -22.92 2.03 -4.67
N TYR A 144 -22.90 1.33 -5.80
CA TYR A 144 -22.28 0.01 -5.91
C TYR A 144 -21.20 -0.03 -6.98
N ARG A 145 -20.05 -0.56 -6.60
CA ARG A 145 -18.98 -1.03 -7.48
C ARG A 145 -18.55 -2.40 -6.99
N HIS A 146 -18.26 -3.32 -7.90
CA HIS A 146 -17.76 -4.64 -7.55
C HIS A 146 -16.53 -4.52 -6.63
N PRO A 147 -16.41 -5.26 -5.52
CA PRO A 147 -15.36 -5.08 -4.52
C PRO A 147 -13.95 -5.20 -5.10
N VAL A 148 -13.72 -6.15 -6.02
CA VAL A 148 -12.42 -6.29 -6.71
C VAL A 148 -12.13 -5.09 -7.61
N ALA A 149 -13.15 -4.54 -8.27
CA ALA A 149 -13.00 -3.34 -9.11
C ALA A 149 -12.72 -2.09 -8.27
N PHE A 150 -13.34 -2.01 -7.09
CA PHE A 150 -13.06 -0.99 -6.07
C PHE A 150 -11.61 -1.09 -5.58
N ALA A 151 -11.17 -2.28 -5.18
CA ALA A 151 -9.80 -2.50 -4.70
C ALA A 151 -8.76 -2.18 -5.78
N THR A 152 -8.96 -2.68 -7.00
CA THR A 152 -8.06 -2.41 -8.14
C THR A 152 -7.95 -0.92 -8.44
N ALA A 153 -9.06 -0.19 -8.37
CA ALA A 153 -9.03 1.25 -8.63
C ALA A 153 -8.34 2.04 -7.52
N LEU A 154 -8.50 1.62 -6.25
CA LEU A 154 -7.77 2.23 -5.15
C LEU A 154 -6.28 1.92 -5.23
N LEU A 155 -5.87 0.69 -5.54
CA LEU A 155 -4.47 0.33 -5.74
C LEU A 155 -3.79 1.12 -6.88
N LYS A 156 -4.54 1.45 -7.94
CA LYS A 156 -4.04 2.29 -9.03
C LYS A 156 -3.90 3.76 -8.67
N ARG A 157 -4.76 4.25 -7.77
CA ARG A 157 -4.92 5.69 -7.49
C ARG A 157 -4.31 6.08 -6.16
N ARG A 158 -4.11 5.15 -5.25
CA ARG A 158 -3.63 5.40 -3.90
C ARG A 158 -2.47 4.48 -3.64
N PHE A 159 -1.41 5.09 -3.16
CA PHE A 159 -0.33 4.37 -2.55
C PHE A 159 -0.78 3.98 -1.15
N SER A 160 -0.82 2.68 -0.90
CA SER A 160 -1.03 2.13 0.42
C SER A 160 -0.23 0.84 0.55
N SER A 161 0.11 0.48 1.78
CA SER A 161 0.66 -0.83 2.09
C SER A 161 -0.38 -1.96 2.04
N TRP A 162 -1.59 -1.66 1.56
CA TRP A 162 -2.73 -2.56 1.56
C TRP A 162 -2.86 -3.22 0.20
N GLY A 163 -3.17 -4.51 0.24
CA GLY A 163 -3.48 -5.35 -0.89
C GLY A 163 -4.92 -5.30 -1.35
N HIS A 164 -5.25 -6.13 -2.37
CA HIS A 164 -6.63 -6.27 -2.85
C HIS A 164 -7.59 -6.66 -1.72
N PHE A 165 -7.17 -7.54 -0.83
CA PHE A 165 -8.04 -8.08 0.21
C PHE A 165 -8.34 -7.09 1.33
N GLU A 166 -7.36 -6.31 1.78
CA GLU A 166 -7.54 -5.22 2.73
C GLU A 166 -8.58 -4.23 2.19
N TRP A 167 -8.46 -3.86 0.91
CA TRP A 167 -9.42 -2.98 0.25
C TRP A 167 -10.80 -3.62 0.11
N ILE A 168 -10.90 -4.91 -0.23
CA ILE A 168 -12.18 -5.64 -0.31
C ILE A 168 -12.84 -5.73 1.07
N ALA A 169 -12.08 -5.99 2.12
CA ALA A 169 -12.60 -6.05 3.49
C ALA A 169 -13.09 -4.67 3.96
N LEU A 170 -12.39 -3.61 3.58
CA LEU A 170 -12.84 -2.25 3.83
C LEU A 170 -14.13 -1.92 3.07
N TRP A 171 -14.23 -2.32 1.79
CA TRP A 171 -15.46 -2.20 1.01
C TRP A 171 -16.64 -2.88 1.72
N GLU A 172 -16.41 -4.08 2.25
CA GLU A 172 -17.40 -4.86 2.99
C GLU A 172 -17.81 -4.13 4.28
N LYS A 173 -16.85 -3.63 5.07
CA LYS A 173 -17.11 -2.86 6.29
C LYS A 173 -18.03 -1.66 6.03
N TYR A 174 -17.70 -0.84 5.04
CA TYR A 174 -18.51 0.33 4.68
C TYR A 174 -19.90 -0.05 4.17
N THR A 175 -19.97 -1.10 3.36
CA THR A 175 -21.22 -1.64 2.81
C THR A 175 -22.16 -2.06 3.94
N LEU A 176 -21.67 -2.88 4.86
CA LEU A 176 -22.47 -3.39 5.97
C LEU A 176 -22.91 -2.28 6.91
N ALA A 177 -22.04 -1.31 7.20
CA ALA A 177 -22.38 -0.14 8.01
C ALA A 177 -23.48 0.73 7.34
N ALA A 178 -23.44 0.90 6.02
CA ALA A 178 -24.50 1.58 5.28
C ALA A 178 -25.83 0.82 5.38
N LEU A 179 -25.83 -0.50 5.14
CA LEU A 179 -27.03 -1.34 5.19
C LEU A 179 -27.68 -1.33 6.58
N ALA A 180 -26.84 -1.43 7.60
CA ALA A 180 -27.18 -1.31 9.01
C ALA A 180 -27.88 0.01 9.34
N GLY A 181 -27.24 1.14 9.03
CA GLY A 181 -27.81 2.45 9.31
C GLY A 181 -29.06 2.76 8.48
N CYS A 182 -29.22 2.11 7.32
CA CYS A 182 -30.42 2.20 6.48
C CYS A 182 -31.52 1.19 6.80
N SER A 183 -31.38 0.41 7.88
CA SER A 183 -32.40 -0.57 8.27
C SER A 183 -33.75 0.12 8.45
N HIS A 184 -34.78 -0.43 7.79
CA HIS A 184 -36.15 0.09 7.69
C HIS A 184 -36.31 1.46 7.02
N LEU A 185 -35.26 2.03 6.42
CA LEU A 185 -35.34 3.23 5.60
C LEU A 185 -35.55 2.87 4.11
N PRO A 186 -36.20 3.75 3.32
CA PRO A 186 -36.23 3.63 1.87
C PRO A 186 -34.81 3.62 1.29
N LYS A 187 -34.55 2.71 0.36
CA LYS A 187 -33.24 2.54 -0.30
C LYS A 187 -33.40 2.61 -1.81
N VAL A 188 -32.44 3.24 -2.48
CA VAL A 188 -32.26 3.23 -3.93
C VAL A 188 -30.85 2.76 -4.22
N LEU A 189 -30.69 1.91 -5.23
CA LEU A 189 -29.40 1.41 -5.68
C LEU A 189 -28.96 2.14 -6.96
N VAL A 190 -27.69 2.54 -7.02
CA VAL A 190 -27.04 3.05 -8.23
C VAL A 190 -25.80 2.22 -8.51
N SER A 191 -25.80 1.45 -9.60
CA SER A 191 -24.59 0.77 -10.08
C SER A 191 -23.67 1.79 -10.73
N PHE A 192 -22.42 1.87 -10.25
CA PHE A 192 -21.41 2.73 -10.84
C PHE A 192 -21.06 2.27 -12.26
N ASP A 193 -20.99 0.96 -12.49
CA ASP A 193 -20.70 0.40 -13.81
C ASP A 193 -21.78 0.78 -14.83
N GLN A 194 -23.06 0.67 -14.47
CA GLN A 194 -24.17 1.13 -15.32
C GLN A 194 -24.16 2.64 -15.51
N LEU A 195 -23.79 3.41 -14.48
CA LEU A 195 -23.68 4.87 -14.59
C LEU A 195 -22.61 5.28 -15.60
N LEU A 196 -21.48 4.56 -15.66
CA LEU A 196 -20.41 4.83 -16.62
C LEU A 196 -20.80 4.44 -18.06
N HIS A 197 -21.41 3.27 -18.25
CA HIS A 197 -21.78 2.78 -19.58
C HIS A 197 -23.01 3.47 -20.16
N ASP A 198 -24.06 3.63 -19.36
CA ASP A 198 -25.37 4.15 -19.77
C ASP A 198 -25.83 5.28 -18.82
N PRO A 199 -25.16 6.45 -18.81
CA PRO A 199 -25.42 7.50 -17.83
C PRO A 199 -26.84 8.07 -17.90
N VAL A 200 -27.37 8.27 -19.10
CA VAL A 200 -28.69 8.92 -19.29
C VAL A 200 -29.82 8.03 -18.75
N PRO A 201 -29.97 6.75 -19.17
CA PRO A 201 -30.99 5.86 -18.60
C PRO A 201 -30.85 5.67 -17.08
N THR A 202 -29.62 5.50 -16.60
CA THR A 202 -29.32 5.28 -15.17
C THR A 202 -29.77 6.46 -14.32
N VAL A 203 -29.42 7.69 -14.71
CA VAL A 203 -29.82 8.91 -13.98
C VAL A 203 -31.33 9.13 -14.06
N GLN A 204 -31.95 8.93 -15.21
CA GLN A 204 -33.41 9.05 -15.33
C GLN A 204 -34.15 8.06 -14.43
N GLN A 205 -33.66 6.83 -14.30
CA GLN A 205 -34.22 5.85 -13.38
C GLN A 205 -34.06 6.27 -11.92
N LEU A 206 -32.86 6.73 -11.52
CA LEU A 206 -32.60 7.25 -10.18
C LEU A 206 -33.57 8.38 -9.82
N LEU A 207 -33.70 9.40 -10.68
CA LEU A 207 -34.57 10.55 -10.41
C LEU A 207 -36.04 10.14 -10.33
N ARG A 208 -36.51 9.22 -11.19
CA ARG A 208 -37.87 8.67 -11.09
C ARG A 208 -38.12 7.97 -9.76
N GLN A 209 -37.17 7.13 -9.31
CA GLN A 209 -37.29 6.42 -8.03
C GLN A 209 -37.32 7.40 -6.85
N LEU A 210 -36.46 8.42 -6.86
CA LEU A 210 -36.42 9.42 -5.78
C LEU A 210 -37.68 10.30 -5.74
N ARG A 211 -38.22 10.70 -6.90
CA ARG A 211 -39.52 11.39 -6.99
C ARG A 211 -40.65 10.55 -6.40
N ASN A 212 -40.68 9.24 -6.72
CA ASN A 212 -41.66 8.31 -6.16
C ASN A 212 -41.52 8.12 -4.63
N LEU A 213 -40.31 8.34 -4.10
CA LEU A 213 -40.03 8.35 -2.65
C LEU A 213 -40.24 9.73 -2.01
N GLY A 214 -40.81 10.68 -2.75
CA GLY A 214 -41.29 11.96 -2.25
C GLY A 214 -40.33 13.14 -2.41
N ALA A 215 -39.26 13.01 -3.22
CA ALA A 215 -38.43 14.13 -3.66
C ALA A 215 -38.95 14.68 -5.01
N ALA A 216 -40.19 15.17 -5.02
CA ALA A 216 -40.91 15.55 -6.24
C ALA A 216 -40.33 16.78 -6.95
N GLU A 217 -39.57 17.60 -6.21
CA GLU A 217 -38.93 18.84 -6.66
C GLU A 217 -37.70 18.58 -7.54
N LEU A 218 -37.19 17.34 -7.57
CA LEU A 218 -36.08 16.97 -8.44
C LEU A 218 -36.50 17.10 -9.90
N HIS A 219 -35.66 17.71 -10.75
CA HIS A 219 -35.91 17.87 -12.19
C HIS A 219 -34.89 17.08 -13.02
N ASP A 220 -35.23 16.83 -14.30
CA ASP A 220 -34.37 16.07 -15.19
C ASP A 220 -33.11 16.86 -15.54
N VAL A 221 -31.98 16.16 -15.64
CA VAL A 221 -30.70 16.74 -16.05
C VAL A 221 -30.53 16.55 -17.58
N PRO A 222 -30.09 17.58 -18.33
CA PRO A 222 -29.86 17.47 -19.77
C PRO A 222 -28.93 16.32 -20.15
N SER A 223 -29.29 15.57 -21.20
CA SER A 223 -28.59 14.33 -21.58
C SER A 223 -27.18 14.57 -22.11
N ASP A 224 -26.97 15.68 -22.81
CA ASP A 224 -25.67 16.20 -23.24
C ASP A 224 -24.77 16.52 -22.04
N GLN A 225 -25.29 17.24 -21.04
CA GLN A 225 -24.56 17.55 -19.82
C GLN A 225 -24.15 16.28 -19.05
N LEU A 226 -25.01 15.25 -19.00
CA LEU A 226 -24.67 13.98 -18.36
C LEU A 226 -23.53 13.24 -19.07
N ARG A 227 -23.58 13.15 -20.41
CA ARG A 227 -22.55 12.46 -21.20
C ARG A 227 -21.19 13.15 -21.12
N GLU A 228 -21.16 14.47 -21.09
CA GLU A 228 -19.91 15.22 -20.93
C GLU A 228 -19.32 15.07 -19.51
N PHE A 229 -20.19 14.97 -18.50
CA PHE A 229 -19.79 14.95 -17.11
C PHE A 229 -19.28 13.59 -16.63
N VAL A 230 -20.01 12.52 -16.97
CA VAL A 230 -19.67 11.16 -16.57
C VAL A 230 -18.41 10.73 -17.34
N PRO A 231 -17.36 10.24 -16.65
CA PRO A 231 -16.15 9.81 -17.33
C PRO A 231 -16.40 8.55 -18.15
N GLU A 232 -15.65 8.40 -19.25
CA GLU A 232 -15.64 7.16 -20.02
C GLU A 232 -15.20 5.96 -19.14
N PRO A 233 -15.78 4.77 -19.33
CA PRO A 233 -15.32 3.56 -18.67
C PRO A 233 -13.84 3.31 -19.01
N SER A 234 -13.01 3.03 -18.00
CA SER A 234 -11.63 2.60 -18.25
C SER A 234 -11.65 1.15 -18.74
N PRO A 235 -11.19 0.84 -19.97
CA PRO A 235 -11.36 -0.49 -20.56
C PRO A 235 -10.42 -1.56 -19.97
N PHE A 236 -9.39 -1.16 -19.21
CA PHE A 236 -8.27 -2.02 -18.85
C PHE A 236 -8.23 -2.29 -17.34
N ASP A 237 -8.24 -3.59 -17.00
CA ASP A 237 -7.91 -4.20 -15.71
C ASP A 237 -9.08 -4.57 -14.78
N THR A 238 -10.35 -4.35 -15.15
CA THR A 238 -11.46 -4.66 -14.22
C THR A 238 -11.96 -6.10 -14.36
N ALA A 239 -12.23 -6.57 -15.58
CA ALA A 239 -12.76 -7.92 -15.81
C ALA A 239 -11.74 -9.02 -15.48
N GLU A 240 -10.48 -8.82 -15.84
CA GLU A 240 -9.40 -9.76 -15.54
C GLU A 240 -9.13 -9.84 -14.03
N SER A 241 -9.03 -8.69 -13.35
CA SER A 241 -8.89 -8.67 -11.89
C SER A 241 -10.07 -9.35 -11.21
N ILE A 242 -11.31 -9.07 -11.64
CA ILE A 242 -12.49 -9.76 -11.11
C ILE A 242 -12.34 -11.27 -11.29
N ALA A 243 -12.07 -11.76 -12.49
CA ALA A 243 -11.91 -13.20 -12.75
C ALA A 243 -10.83 -13.84 -11.87
N ARG A 244 -9.74 -13.11 -11.63
CA ARG A 244 -8.61 -13.55 -10.82
C ARG A 244 -8.95 -13.67 -9.33
N PHE A 245 -9.53 -12.64 -8.74
CA PHE A 245 -9.76 -12.59 -7.29
C PHE A 245 -11.15 -13.12 -6.87
N SER A 246 -12.08 -13.36 -7.80
CA SER A 246 -13.45 -13.82 -7.49
C SER A 246 -13.50 -15.14 -6.71
N ASN A 247 -12.55 -16.05 -6.93
CA ASN A 247 -12.49 -17.34 -6.22
C ASN A 247 -12.01 -17.19 -4.77
N GLU A 248 -11.26 -16.14 -4.47
CA GLU A 248 -10.64 -15.87 -3.17
C GLU A 248 -11.55 -15.04 -2.25
N LEU A 249 -12.70 -14.58 -2.74
CA LEU A 249 -13.68 -13.85 -1.95
C LEU A 249 -14.29 -14.72 -0.84
N SER A 250 -14.67 -14.10 0.28
CA SER A 250 -15.40 -14.80 1.34
C SER A 250 -16.83 -15.15 0.90
N GLN A 251 -17.47 -16.08 1.60
CA GLN A 251 -18.89 -16.40 1.36
C GLN A 251 -19.78 -15.17 1.54
N GLN A 252 -19.50 -14.34 2.55
CA GLN A 252 -20.25 -13.13 2.85
C GLN A 252 -20.08 -12.07 1.75
N GLN A 253 -18.85 -11.87 1.25
CA GLN A 253 -18.58 -10.95 0.14
C GLN A 253 -19.34 -11.38 -1.12
N ARG A 254 -19.34 -12.68 -1.46
CA ARG A 254 -20.14 -13.21 -2.57
C ARG A 254 -21.64 -13.00 -2.40
N GLN A 255 -22.16 -13.16 -1.17
CA GLN A 255 -23.58 -12.89 -0.88
C GLN A 255 -23.93 -11.40 -1.06
N LEU A 256 -23.07 -10.48 -0.59
CA LEU A 256 -23.25 -9.04 -0.79
C LEU A 256 -23.24 -8.69 -2.28
N ILE A 257 -22.27 -9.22 -3.04
CA ILE A 257 -22.18 -9.01 -4.50
C ILE A 257 -23.48 -9.46 -5.19
N ALA A 258 -23.92 -10.69 -4.95
CA ALA A 258 -25.13 -11.22 -5.55
C ALA A 258 -26.38 -10.38 -5.21
N ALA A 259 -26.46 -9.86 -3.98
CA ALA A 259 -27.56 -8.99 -3.56
C ALA A 259 -27.54 -7.62 -4.24
N PHE A 260 -26.36 -7.05 -4.48
CA PHE A 260 -26.22 -5.81 -5.25
C PHE A 260 -26.59 -6.02 -6.72
N GLU A 261 -26.05 -7.07 -7.35
CA GLU A 261 -26.26 -7.34 -8.78
C GLU A 261 -27.71 -7.71 -9.11
N SER A 262 -28.38 -8.44 -8.22
CA SER A 262 -29.83 -8.75 -8.35
C SER A 262 -30.75 -7.58 -7.96
N GLY A 263 -30.21 -6.55 -7.29
CA GLY A 263 -30.97 -5.46 -6.72
C GLY A 263 -31.75 -5.81 -5.44
N GLU A 264 -31.65 -7.05 -4.93
CA GLU A 264 -32.30 -7.46 -3.67
C GLU A 264 -31.80 -6.68 -2.45
N ILE A 265 -30.60 -6.11 -2.53
CA ILE A 265 -29.95 -5.35 -1.46
C ILE A 265 -30.83 -4.21 -0.91
N VAL A 266 -31.69 -3.60 -1.73
CA VAL A 266 -32.58 -2.51 -1.29
C VAL A 266 -33.66 -2.99 -0.32
N ARG A 267 -33.91 -4.31 -0.26
CA ARG A 267 -34.87 -4.95 0.65
C ARG A 267 -34.22 -5.48 1.93
N TRP A 268 -32.89 -5.53 1.99
CA TRP A 268 -32.18 -6.03 3.15
C TRP A 268 -32.37 -5.11 4.36
N ASN A 269 -32.59 -5.72 5.52
CA ASN A 269 -32.64 -5.06 6.82
C ASN A 269 -31.80 -5.90 7.78
N LEU A 270 -30.54 -5.50 7.99
CA LEU A 270 -29.68 -6.13 8.99
C LEU A 270 -30.27 -5.85 10.38
N ARG A 271 -30.33 -6.89 11.24
CA ARG A 271 -30.83 -6.81 12.62
C ARG A 271 -29.63 -6.67 13.57
N ASP A 272 -29.83 -5.89 14.63
CA ASP A 272 -28.96 -5.66 15.81
C ASP A 272 -27.63 -4.90 15.62
N GLU A 273 -27.46 -3.85 16.44
CA GLU A 273 -26.20 -3.09 16.61
C GLU A 273 -25.02 -3.97 17.03
N ALA A 274 -25.27 -5.09 17.69
CA ALA A 274 -24.26 -6.08 18.06
C ALA A 274 -23.67 -6.77 16.82
N THR A 275 -24.50 -7.19 15.85
CA THR A 275 -24.06 -7.82 14.59
C THR A 275 -23.30 -6.84 13.70
N ILE A 276 -23.67 -5.57 13.73
CA ILE A 276 -22.99 -4.49 13.00
C ILE A 276 -21.58 -4.28 13.57
N ASN A 277 -21.45 -4.26 14.90
CA ASN A 277 -20.15 -4.15 15.55
C ASN A 277 -19.31 -5.41 15.38
N GLU A 278 -19.87 -6.61 15.48
CA GLU A 278 -19.15 -7.89 15.37
C GLU A 278 -18.62 -8.14 13.96
N VAL A 279 -19.39 -7.77 12.92
CA VAL A 279 -18.97 -7.91 11.52
C VAL A 279 -18.08 -6.75 11.05
N ALA A 280 -18.21 -5.54 11.61
CA ALA A 280 -17.34 -4.40 11.28
C ALA A 280 -16.06 -4.27 12.13
N SER A 281 -15.95 -5.03 13.24
CA SER A 281 -14.76 -5.05 14.11
C SER A 281 -13.78 -6.17 13.73
N ASN A 282 -14.26 -7.26 13.15
CA ASN A 282 -13.43 -8.36 12.66
C ASN A 282 -13.28 -8.26 11.15
N ILE A 283 -12.57 -7.23 10.67
CA ILE A 283 -11.89 -7.37 9.38
C ILE A 283 -10.86 -8.49 9.59
N VAL A 284 -11.24 -9.72 9.27
CA VAL A 284 -10.29 -10.78 9.01
C VAL A 284 -9.68 -10.41 7.67
N LEU A 285 -8.60 -9.62 7.72
CA LEU A 285 -7.65 -9.62 6.63
C LEU A 285 -7.33 -11.10 6.38
N PRO A 286 -7.38 -11.60 5.13
CA PRO A 286 -6.79 -12.90 4.87
C PRO A 286 -5.33 -12.79 5.25
N GLN A 287 -5.01 -13.25 6.45
CA GLN A 287 -3.72 -13.85 6.68
C GLN A 287 -3.68 -15.03 5.73
N GLU A 288 -2.63 -15.10 4.94
CA GLU A 288 -1.93 -16.33 4.56
C GLU A 288 -0.95 -15.92 3.45
N ALA A 289 0.20 -15.42 3.91
CA ALA A 289 1.40 -15.39 3.10
C ALA A 289 1.82 -16.83 2.83
N VAL A 290 2.26 -17.10 1.60
CA VAL A 290 2.75 -18.43 1.23
C VAL A 290 4.25 -18.41 1.40
N ILE A 291 4.78 -19.26 2.27
CA ILE A 291 6.15 -19.71 2.10
C ILE A 291 6.09 -20.91 1.16
N LEU A 292 6.72 -20.79 0.00
CA LEU A 292 7.13 -21.98 -0.73
C LEU A 292 8.53 -22.33 -0.21
N GLY A 293 8.58 -22.88 0.99
CA GLY A 293 9.82 -23.29 1.63
C GLY A 293 10.04 -24.78 1.39
N SER A 294 11.09 -25.16 0.69
CA SER A 294 11.75 -26.42 0.98
C SER A 294 12.43 -26.26 2.34
N GLY A 295 11.92 -26.97 3.33
CA GLY A 295 12.53 -26.99 4.65
C GLY A 295 13.96 -27.52 4.56
N VAL A 296 14.84 -27.01 5.42
CA VAL A 296 16.07 -27.67 5.82
C VAL A 296 15.70 -29.12 6.17
N ASN A 297 16.07 -30.08 5.32
CA ASN A 297 15.71 -31.52 5.34
C ASN A 297 14.43 -32.00 4.60
N GLY A 298 13.91 -31.29 3.60
CA GLY A 298 13.09 -31.92 2.55
C GLY A 298 11.74 -32.52 2.98
N THR A 299 11.08 -31.99 4.01
CA THR A 299 9.76 -32.48 4.46
C THR A 299 8.62 -31.46 4.49
N ALA A 300 8.84 -30.20 4.10
CA ALA A 300 7.76 -29.21 4.07
C ALA A 300 6.90 -29.37 2.79
N PRO A 301 5.56 -29.42 2.89
CA PRO A 301 4.67 -29.46 1.72
C PRO A 301 4.86 -28.22 0.84
N ALA A 302 4.55 -28.36 -0.46
CA ALA A 302 4.22 -27.19 -1.27
C ALA A 302 2.99 -26.53 -0.62
N ASP A 303 3.11 -25.27 -0.24
CA ASP A 303 2.05 -24.43 0.37
C ASP A 303 1.96 -24.55 1.92
N ASP A 304 3.03 -24.18 2.63
CA ASP A 304 2.99 -23.93 4.07
C ASP A 304 2.69 -22.44 4.30
N GLU A 305 1.51 -22.14 4.85
CA GLU A 305 1.06 -20.77 5.08
C GLU A 305 1.54 -20.29 6.45
N ARG A 306 2.50 -19.37 6.44
CA ARG A 306 3.12 -18.80 7.64
C ARG A 306 3.29 -17.31 7.50
N THR A 307 3.03 -16.58 8.59
CA THR A 307 3.22 -15.13 8.67
C THR A 307 4.71 -14.79 8.75
N LEU A 308 5.11 -13.58 8.36
CA LEU A 308 6.52 -13.17 8.41
C LEU A 308 7.17 -13.42 9.79
N PRO A 309 6.55 -13.07 10.94
CA PRO A 309 7.13 -13.36 12.26
C PRO A 309 7.37 -14.84 12.56
N GLU A 310 6.64 -15.75 11.90
CA GLU A 310 6.84 -17.20 12.03
C GLU A 310 7.98 -17.72 11.14
N VAL A 311 8.40 -16.94 10.14
CA VAL A 311 9.49 -17.28 9.20
C VAL A 311 10.82 -16.74 9.69
N LEU A 312 10.83 -15.52 10.25
CA LEU A 312 12.07 -14.83 10.63
C LEU A 312 12.98 -15.65 11.56
N PRO A 313 12.47 -16.39 12.57
CA PRO A 313 13.32 -17.24 13.40
C PRO A 313 14.09 -18.33 12.64
N ASP A 314 13.56 -18.80 11.49
CA ASP A 314 14.21 -19.84 10.68
C ASP A 314 15.34 -19.30 9.80
N VAL A 315 15.34 -18.00 9.51
CA VAL A 315 16.28 -17.36 8.56
C VAL A 315 17.21 -16.34 9.23
N ALA A 316 17.01 -16.07 10.53
CA ALA A 316 17.82 -15.13 11.26
C ALA A 316 19.18 -15.72 11.70
N ILE A 317 20.19 -14.86 11.73
CA ILE A 317 21.56 -15.13 12.15
C ILE A 317 21.73 -14.59 13.57
N SER A 318 22.31 -15.39 14.47
CA SER A 318 22.71 -14.84 15.76
C SER A 318 23.96 -13.97 15.60
N ALA A 319 23.89 -12.72 16.05
CA ALA A 319 25.08 -11.85 16.09
C ALA A 319 26.19 -12.43 16.99
N HIS A 320 25.81 -13.25 17.99
CA HIS A 320 26.71 -13.91 18.94
C HIS A 320 26.27 -15.35 19.23
N ASP A 321 27.13 -16.34 18.97
CA ASP A 321 26.88 -17.78 19.29
C ASP A 321 26.94 -18.12 20.80
N GLN A 322 26.79 -17.13 21.69
CA GLN A 322 26.92 -17.29 23.15
C GLN A 322 25.60 -16.99 23.89
N PRO A 323 25.28 -17.68 25.01
CA PRO A 323 23.98 -17.55 25.66
C PRO A 323 23.88 -16.24 26.47
N GLY A 324 22.95 -15.35 26.09
CA GLY A 324 22.61 -14.16 26.89
C GLY A 324 22.03 -12.96 26.12
N GLU A 325 22.19 -12.90 24.81
CA GLU A 325 21.58 -11.90 23.93
C GLU A 325 21.08 -12.60 22.67
N PRO A 326 20.03 -12.13 21.95
CA PRO A 326 20.35 -11.31 20.77
C PRO A 326 19.23 -10.40 20.22
N LEU A 327 19.64 -9.37 19.46
CA LEU A 327 18.95 -9.03 18.20
C LEU A 327 19.54 -9.95 17.12
N THR A 328 18.69 -10.58 16.30
CA THR A 328 19.15 -11.50 15.24
C THR A 328 19.05 -10.82 13.88
N ASP A 329 20.09 -10.97 13.08
CA ASP A 329 20.23 -10.30 11.78
C ASP A 329 19.58 -11.14 10.69
N VAL A 330 18.94 -10.51 9.70
CA VAL A 330 18.33 -11.19 8.56
C VAL A 330 18.93 -10.63 7.27
N ILE A 331 19.55 -11.49 6.47
CA ILE A 331 19.92 -11.15 5.09
C ILE A 331 18.67 -11.29 4.23
N ALA A 332 18.19 -10.17 3.70
CA ALA A 332 16.94 -10.08 2.96
C ALA A 332 17.18 -9.65 1.51
N VAL A 333 16.80 -10.52 0.57
CA VAL A 333 16.86 -10.25 -0.86
C VAL A 333 15.47 -9.98 -1.39
N TYR A 334 15.30 -8.91 -2.16
CA TYR A 334 14.00 -8.50 -2.71
C TYR A 334 14.01 -8.60 -4.22
N SER A 335 13.09 -9.37 -4.79
CA SER A 335 13.09 -9.55 -6.24
C SER A 335 11.77 -10.05 -6.81
N ASN A 336 11.70 -10.08 -8.14
CA ASN A 336 10.57 -10.57 -8.90
C ASN A 336 11.04 -11.58 -9.96
N ILE A 337 10.10 -12.20 -10.66
CA ILE A 337 10.37 -13.23 -11.66
C ILE A 337 11.30 -12.74 -12.78
N ALA A 338 11.30 -11.45 -13.11
CA ALA A 338 12.18 -10.89 -14.15
C ALA A 338 13.67 -10.96 -13.78
N PHE A 339 13.98 -11.09 -12.49
CA PHE A 339 15.33 -11.20 -11.94
C PHE A 339 15.64 -12.60 -11.40
N VAL A 340 14.81 -13.60 -11.69
CA VAL A 340 14.94 -14.95 -11.12
C VAL A 340 16.34 -15.56 -11.30
N ASP A 341 16.96 -15.35 -12.46
CA ASP A 341 18.30 -15.89 -12.72
C ASP A 341 19.39 -15.16 -11.91
N MET A 342 19.21 -13.86 -11.61
CA MET A 342 20.09 -13.13 -10.68
C MET A 342 19.95 -13.66 -9.27
N VAL A 343 18.72 -13.87 -8.82
CA VAL A 343 18.45 -14.43 -7.48
C VAL A 343 19.06 -15.82 -7.35
N LYS A 344 18.87 -16.70 -8.33
CA LYS A 344 19.50 -18.03 -8.34
C LYS A 344 21.04 -17.93 -8.31
N ASN A 345 21.62 -17.01 -9.07
CA ASN A 345 23.06 -16.78 -9.05
C ASN A 345 23.56 -16.34 -7.66
N LEU A 346 22.87 -15.41 -7.00
CA LEU A 346 23.17 -14.96 -5.65
C LEU A 346 23.01 -16.09 -4.62
N VAL A 347 21.97 -16.92 -4.74
CA VAL A 347 21.80 -18.12 -3.91
C VAL A 347 22.98 -19.07 -4.08
N CYS A 348 23.40 -19.33 -5.31
CA CYS A 348 24.57 -20.18 -5.56
C CYS A 348 25.85 -19.56 -4.99
N ASN A 349 26.01 -18.24 -5.06
CA ASN A 349 27.09 -17.52 -4.40
C ASN A 349 27.06 -17.71 -2.87
N PHE A 350 25.90 -17.58 -2.22
CA PHE A 350 25.73 -17.88 -0.80
C PHE A 350 26.11 -19.32 -0.45
N ASN A 351 25.72 -20.29 -1.28
CA ASN A 351 26.08 -21.70 -1.09
C ASN A 351 27.60 -21.91 -1.13
N THR A 352 28.33 -21.21 -2.01
CA THR A 352 29.80 -21.30 -2.05
C THR A 352 30.47 -20.74 -0.80
N LEU A 353 29.82 -19.80 -0.11
CA LEU A 353 30.33 -19.15 1.09
C LEU A 353 29.79 -19.75 2.40
N GLY A 354 28.91 -20.77 2.32
CA GLY A 354 28.24 -21.35 3.49
C GLY A 354 27.25 -20.39 4.18
N ILE A 355 26.66 -19.46 3.44
CA ILE A 355 25.63 -18.54 3.96
C ILE A 355 24.28 -19.24 3.85
N GLU A 356 23.83 -19.86 4.94
CA GLU A 356 22.60 -20.68 4.97
C GLU A 356 21.36 -19.93 5.48
N ARG A 357 21.55 -18.76 6.08
CA ARG A 357 20.50 -18.00 6.80
C ARG A 357 20.20 -16.69 6.09
N TYR A 358 19.27 -16.75 5.14
CA TYR A 358 18.77 -15.62 4.37
C TYR A 358 17.32 -15.89 3.96
N ILE A 359 16.64 -14.87 3.44
CA ILE A 359 15.28 -15.00 2.91
C ILE A 359 15.14 -14.23 1.60
N ILE A 360 14.50 -14.85 0.62
CA ILE A 360 14.09 -14.17 -0.60
C ILE A 360 12.65 -13.70 -0.43
N PHE A 361 12.47 -12.39 -0.30
CA PHE A 361 11.16 -11.77 -0.37
C PHE A 361 10.76 -11.60 -1.83
N SER A 362 9.85 -12.48 -2.25
CA SER A 362 9.25 -12.39 -3.56
C SER A 362 8.18 -11.34 -3.61
N LEU A 363 8.17 -10.65 -4.74
CA LEU A 363 7.19 -9.63 -5.06
C LEU A 363 6.08 -10.19 -5.98
N ASP A 364 6.26 -11.38 -6.56
CA ASP A 364 5.23 -12.13 -7.29
C ASP A 364 5.17 -13.62 -6.88
N ALA A 365 4.09 -14.30 -7.23
CA ALA A 365 3.91 -15.70 -6.86
C ALA A 365 4.81 -16.67 -7.65
N ASP A 366 5.17 -16.29 -8.88
CA ASP A 366 5.86 -17.19 -9.81
C ASP A 366 7.31 -17.41 -9.40
N MET A 367 8.02 -16.37 -8.93
CA MET A 367 9.44 -16.48 -8.57
C MET A 367 9.72 -17.60 -7.56
N CYS A 368 8.90 -17.72 -6.51
CA CYS A 368 9.10 -18.76 -5.50
C CYS A 368 9.01 -20.19 -6.06
N SER A 369 8.23 -20.42 -7.12
CA SER A 369 8.18 -21.74 -7.77
C SER A 369 9.47 -22.08 -8.51
N HIS A 370 10.12 -21.07 -9.11
CA HIS A 370 11.37 -21.21 -9.85
C HIS A 370 12.60 -21.33 -8.95
N LEU A 371 12.52 -20.85 -7.71
CA LEU A 371 13.63 -20.92 -6.74
C LEU A 371 13.81 -22.30 -6.10
N ARG A 372 12.85 -23.22 -6.28
CA ARG A 372 12.96 -24.61 -5.81
C ARG A 372 14.16 -25.36 -6.38
N VAL A 373 14.62 -24.99 -7.58
CA VAL A 373 15.74 -25.67 -8.26
C VAL A 373 17.09 -25.41 -7.57
N VAL A 374 17.20 -24.32 -6.82
CA VAL A 374 18.39 -23.95 -6.04
C VAL A 374 18.15 -24.05 -4.52
N ASP A 375 17.04 -24.68 -4.11
CA ASP A 375 16.67 -24.90 -2.70
C ASP A 375 16.63 -23.61 -1.84
N ALA A 376 16.20 -22.48 -2.43
CA ALA A 376 16.20 -21.19 -1.74
C ALA A 376 14.89 -20.92 -0.98
N PRO A 377 14.94 -20.41 0.27
CA PRO A 377 13.76 -19.99 1.00
C PRO A 377 13.12 -18.76 0.35
N CYS A 378 11.82 -18.86 0.05
CA CYS A 378 11.08 -17.79 -0.61
C CYS A 378 9.78 -17.45 0.14
N TYR A 379 9.60 -16.17 0.44
CA TYR A 379 8.43 -15.63 1.09
C TYR A 379 7.66 -14.71 0.12
N PHE A 380 6.39 -15.03 -0.12
CA PHE A 380 5.49 -14.20 -0.92
C PHE A 380 4.22 -13.88 -0.14
N ASP A 381 3.97 -12.60 0.09
CA ASP A 381 2.73 -12.14 0.72
C ASP A 381 1.65 -11.90 -0.35
N ARG A 382 0.62 -12.76 -0.33
CA ARG A 382 -0.50 -12.73 -1.28
C ARG A 382 -1.24 -11.39 -1.29
N LYS A 383 -1.15 -10.59 -0.23
CA LYS A 383 -1.80 -9.27 -0.20
C LYS A 383 -1.36 -8.38 -1.36
N TRP A 384 -0.11 -8.50 -1.81
CA TRP A 384 0.41 -7.68 -2.91
C TRP A 384 -0.04 -8.15 -4.31
N GLY A 385 -0.71 -9.30 -4.41
CA GLY A 385 -1.23 -9.87 -5.65
C GLY A 385 -0.20 -10.66 -6.45
N THR A 386 -0.64 -11.74 -7.11
CA THR A 386 0.21 -12.66 -7.90
C THR A 386 0.81 -12.08 -9.22
N GLY A 387 0.92 -10.75 -9.38
CA GLY A 387 1.00 -10.13 -10.71
C GLY A 387 1.89 -8.91 -10.75
N ILE A 388 3.18 -9.13 -10.49
CA ILE A 388 4.27 -8.19 -10.80
C ILE A 388 5.00 -8.67 -12.09
N GLY A 389 4.35 -9.52 -12.87
CA GLY A 389 4.92 -10.24 -14.02
C GLY A 389 5.22 -9.40 -15.27
N ASP A 390 4.72 -8.16 -15.38
CA ASP A 390 4.96 -7.30 -16.55
C ASP A 390 6.00 -6.18 -16.29
N ILE A 391 6.94 -6.39 -15.35
CA ILE A 391 8.07 -5.45 -15.16
C ILE A 391 9.19 -5.77 -16.17
N GLN A 392 8.99 -5.34 -17.42
CA GLN A 392 10.10 -5.11 -18.35
C GLN A 392 10.39 -3.61 -18.56
N PHE A 393 9.58 -2.72 -17.99
CA PHE A 393 9.72 -1.27 -18.14
C PHE A 393 10.14 -0.58 -16.84
N TRP A 394 11.45 -0.26 -16.77
CA TRP A 394 12.07 0.62 -15.79
C TRP A 394 11.55 2.05 -15.93
N THR A 395 10.39 2.34 -15.38
CA THR A 395 9.91 3.72 -15.27
C THR A 395 9.79 4.08 -13.80
N SER A 396 10.50 5.12 -13.39
CA SER A 396 10.37 5.76 -12.06
C SER A 396 9.09 6.61 -11.96
N ALA A 397 8.19 6.52 -12.94
CA ALA A 397 6.91 7.20 -12.91
C ALA A 397 6.11 6.70 -11.70
N ALA A 398 5.63 7.64 -10.90
CA ALA A 398 4.67 7.39 -9.83
C ALA A 398 3.56 6.44 -10.34
N HIS A 399 3.28 5.37 -9.58
CA HIS A 399 2.28 4.32 -9.89
C HIS A 399 2.71 3.26 -10.93
N SER A 400 3.96 3.25 -11.39
CA SER A 400 4.49 2.12 -12.18
C SER A 400 4.61 0.86 -11.33
N ASP A 401 4.61 -0.31 -11.97
CA ASP A 401 4.85 -1.58 -11.26
C ASP A 401 6.27 -1.64 -10.67
N TYR A 402 7.24 -0.97 -11.30
CA TYR A 402 8.58 -0.78 -10.75
C TYR A 402 8.56 0.02 -9.44
N PHE A 403 7.80 1.11 -9.37
CA PHE A 403 7.64 1.87 -8.14
C PHE A 403 6.99 1.02 -7.02
N LYS A 404 5.96 0.22 -7.35
CA LYS A 404 5.33 -0.68 -6.37
C LYS A 404 6.34 -1.68 -5.78
N LEU A 405 7.21 -2.22 -6.63
CA LEU A 405 8.32 -3.08 -6.22
C LEU A 405 9.25 -2.39 -5.21
N LEU A 406 9.65 -1.14 -5.47
CA LEU A 406 10.51 -0.38 -4.55
C LEU A 406 9.82 -0.09 -3.22
N LEU A 407 8.52 0.23 -3.25
CA LEU A 407 7.74 0.44 -2.03
C LEU A 407 7.59 -0.86 -1.21
N MET A 408 7.34 -2.00 -1.87
CA MET A 408 7.29 -3.31 -1.21
C MET A 408 8.61 -3.68 -0.56
N LYS A 409 9.74 -3.38 -1.22
CA LYS A 409 11.08 -3.55 -0.66
C LYS A 409 11.23 -2.82 0.68
N MET A 410 10.82 -1.56 0.74
CA MET A 410 10.85 -0.77 1.99
C MET A 410 9.85 -1.26 3.04
N ASN A 411 8.69 -1.76 2.63
CA ASN A 411 7.69 -2.34 3.54
C ASN A 411 8.22 -3.58 4.25
N TYR A 412 8.82 -4.51 3.52
CA TYR A 412 9.37 -5.71 4.15
C TYR A 412 10.56 -5.41 5.06
N ALA A 413 11.43 -4.47 4.69
CA ALA A 413 12.49 -4.01 5.58
C ALA A 413 11.92 -3.48 6.91
N GLU A 414 10.86 -2.69 6.86
CA GLU A 414 10.14 -2.23 8.06
C GLU A 414 9.52 -3.38 8.86
N MET A 415 8.91 -4.37 8.20
CA MET A 415 8.31 -5.52 8.88
C MET A 415 9.36 -6.38 9.60
N VAL A 416 10.54 -6.58 9.01
CA VAL A 416 11.66 -7.29 9.66
C VAL A 416 12.13 -6.53 10.90
N LEU A 417 12.33 -5.21 10.77
CA LEU A 417 12.72 -4.35 11.89
C LEU A 417 11.66 -4.33 13.00
N ALA A 418 10.38 -4.22 12.64
CA ALA A 418 9.26 -4.22 13.58
C ALA A 418 9.09 -5.55 14.32
N ALA A 419 9.53 -6.66 13.72
CA ALA A 419 9.58 -7.97 14.36
C ALA A 419 10.76 -8.14 15.34
N GLY A 420 11.64 -7.14 15.46
CA GLY A 420 12.77 -7.15 16.38
C GLY A 420 14.07 -7.70 15.78
N HIS A 421 14.16 -7.77 14.46
CA HIS A 421 15.34 -8.28 13.74
C HIS A 421 16.09 -7.15 13.04
N ASN A 422 17.42 -7.17 13.05
CA ASN A 422 18.20 -6.29 12.18
C ASN A 422 18.10 -6.84 10.74
N VAL A 423 18.30 -5.99 9.74
CA VAL A 423 18.20 -6.40 8.33
C VAL A 423 19.41 -5.92 7.53
N LEU A 424 20.04 -6.84 6.80
CA LEU A 424 20.90 -6.51 5.66
C LEU A 424 20.08 -6.69 4.40
N LEU A 425 19.69 -5.57 3.80
CA LEU A 425 19.02 -5.56 2.51
C LEU A 425 20.05 -5.73 1.39
N VAL A 426 19.76 -6.62 0.45
CA VAL A 426 20.65 -6.96 -0.67
C VAL A 426 19.84 -7.07 -1.98
N ASP A 427 20.19 -6.27 -2.98
CA ASP A 427 19.65 -6.42 -4.34
C ASP A 427 20.17 -7.69 -5.01
N ALA A 428 19.39 -8.26 -5.93
CA ALA A 428 19.67 -9.58 -6.52
C ALA A 428 20.95 -9.64 -7.37
N ASP A 429 21.50 -8.50 -7.79
CA ASP A 429 22.72 -8.40 -8.60
C ASP A 429 23.98 -8.04 -7.80
N VAL A 430 23.97 -8.36 -6.52
CA VAL A 430 25.17 -8.39 -5.68
C VAL A 430 25.85 -9.76 -5.80
N ALA A 431 27.18 -9.78 -5.69
CA ALA A 431 27.98 -10.98 -5.50
C ALA A 431 28.92 -10.78 -4.30
N PHE A 432 28.94 -11.74 -3.38
CA PHE A 432 29.79 -11.72 -2.20
C PHE A 432 31.09 -12.47 -2.49
N PHE A 433 32.20 -11.90 -2.01
CA PHE A 433 33.51 -12.55 -2.01
C PHE A 433 33.82 -13.21 -0.66
N SER A 434 33.22 -12.67 0.40
CA SER A 434 33.34 -13.15 1.77
C SER A 434 32.04 -12.85 2.53
N ASN A 435 31.99 -13.13 3.83
CA ASN A 435 30.84 -12.78 4.67
C ASN A 435 30.81 -11.27 4.98
N ALA A 436 30.40 -10.47 3.99
CA ALA A 436 30.36 -9.01 4.09
C ALA A 436 29.40 -8.52 5.20
N HIS A 437 28.32 -9.26 5.48
CA HIS A 437 27.43 -9.00 6.61
C HIS A 437 28.20 -8.93 7.94
N ARG A 438 29.03 -9.94 8.22
CA ARG A 438 29.79 -10.02 9.47
C ARG A 438 30.72 -8.83 9.65
N HIS A 439 31.39 -8.42 8.57
CA HIS A 439 32.27 -7.26 8.58
C HIS A 439 31.52 -5.97 8.93
N ILE A 440 30.31 -5.76 8.40
CA ILE A 440 29.48 -4.59 8.74
C ILE A 440 29.15 -4.56 10.24
N VAL A 441 28.69 -5.69 10.79
CA VAL A 441 28.29 -5.79 12.20
C VAL A 441 29.48 -5.55 13.13
N ASP A 442 30.65 -6.10 12.82
CA ASP A 442 31.85 -5.98 13.64
C ASP A 442 32.48 -4.57 13.55
N THR A 443 32.43 -3.93 12.37
CA THR A 443 33.02 -2.60 12.14
C THR A 443 32.12 -1.46 12.63
N TYR A 444 30.80 -1.62 12.58
CA TYR A 444 29.82 -0.57 12.90
C TYR A 444 28.84 -1.01 14.01
N PRO A 445 29.31 -1.35 15.22
CA PRO A 445 28.46 -1.93 16.26
C PRO A 445 27.41 -0.95 16.82
N ASP A 446 27.63 0.36 16.74
CA ASP A 446 26.78 1.40 17.33
C ASP A 446 26.12 2.31 16.28
N VAL A 447 26.07 1.88 15.02
CA VAL A 447 25.47 2.63 13.91
C VAL A 447 24.08 2.07 13.57
N ASP A 448 23.06 2.92 13.57
CA ASP A 448 21.68 2.51 13.27
C ASP A 448 21.49 2.09 11.80
N LEU A 449 22.14 2.79 10.87
CA LEU A 449 22.02 2.58 9.41
C LEU A 449 23.38 2.68 8.70
N VAL A 450 23.75 1.64 7.95
CA VAL A 450 25.00 1.59 7.18
C VAL A 450 24.67 1.32 5.72
N LEU A 451 24.98 2.23 4.80
CA LEU A 451 24.59 2.13 3.39
C LEU A 451 25.80 2.00 2.47
N GLN A 452 25.64 1.29 1.36
CA GLN A 452 26.58 1.38 0.26
C GLN A 452 26.52 2.77 -0.40
N SER A 453 27.58 3.18 -1.08
CA SER A 453 27.64 4.43 -1.85
C SER A 453 27.36 4.19 -3.34
N ASP A 454 26.64 5.12 -3.98
CA ASP A 454 26.50 5.24 -5.45
C ASP A 454 27.48 6.29 -6.03
N ALA A 455 28.49 6.70 -5.26
CA ALA A 455 29.48 7.67 -5.69
C ALA A 455 30.23 7.21 -6.94
N ARG A 456 30.32 8.12 -7.91
CA ARG A 456 31.07 7.90 -9.16
C ARG A 456 32.40 8.62 -9.05
N VAL A 457 33.48 7.87 -9.19
CA VAL A 457 34.86 8.37 -9.03
C VAL A 457 35.14 9.62 -9.87
N ALA A 458 34.58 9.71 -11.07
CA ALA A 458 34.78 10.85 -11.97
C ALA A 458 33.85 12.06 -11.72
N LYS A 459 32.97 12.01 -10.70
CA LYS A 459 31.91 13.00 -10.45
C LYS A 459 31.81 13.38 -8.96
N PRO A 460 32.53 14.42 -8.53
CA PRO A 460 32.54 14.87 -7.13
C PRO A 460 31.17 15.20 -6.54
N GLU A 461 30.24 15.64 -7.38
CA GLU A 461 28.85 15.93 -6.99
C GLU A 461 28.04 14.70 -6.58
N THR A 462 28.59 13.49 -6.74
CA THR A 462 27.96 12.23 -6.36
C THR A 462 28.58 11.59 -5.11
N HIS A 463 29.55 12.25 -4.46
CA HIS A 463 30.30 11.66 -3.35
C HIS A 463 29.46 11.33 -2.11
N ASP A 464 28.33 12.01 -1.92
CA ASP A 464 27.37 11.76 -0.85
C ASP A 464 26.18 10.90 -1.29
N TRP A 465 26.21 10.36 -2.51
CA TRP A 465 25.15 9.51 -3.00
C TRP A 465 25.17 8.17 -2.26
N VAL A 466 24.12 7.90 -1.51
CA VAL A 466 23.87 6.59 -0.88
C VAL A 466 23.32 5.61 -1.91
N CYS A 467 23.23 4.33 -1.57
CA CYS A 467 22.60 3.28 -2.37
C CYS A 467 21.51 2.59 -1.54
N ALA A 468 20.28 2.54 -2.07
CA ALA A 468 19.15 1.86 -1.43
C ALA A 468 19.08 0.35 -1.79
N GLY A 469 20.01 -0.15 -2.61
CA GLY A 469 20.10 -1.55 -3.01
C GLY A 469 20.99 -2.43 -2.12
N PHE A 470 21.78 -1.81 -1.23
CA PHE A 470 22.59 -2.52 -0.25
C PHE A 470 22.75 -1.68 1.01
N PHE A 471 22.06 -2.04 2.09
CA PHE A 471 22.20 -1.38 3.38
C PHE A 471 21.89 -2.31 4.55
N TYR A 472 22.51 -2.03 5.68
CA TYR A 472 22.24 -2.66 6.96
C TYR A 472 21.50 -1.70 7.89
N ALA A 473 20.43 -2.17 8.53
CA ALA A 473 19.66 -1.39 9.50
C ALA A 473 19.46 -2.19 10.80
N ARG A 474 19.76 -1.57 11.94
CA ARG A 474 19.49 -2.13 13.27
C ARG A 474 18.03 -1.92 13.65
N SER A 475 17.41 -2.93 14.25
CA SER A 475 16.04 -2.83 14.78
C SER A 475 16.00 -1.86 15.96
N SER A 476 15.34 -0.73 15.76
CA SER A 476 15.01 0.22 16.81
C SER A 476 13.72 0.99 16.46
N PRO A 477 13.05 1.62 17.44
CA PRO A 477 11.91 2.50 17.14
C PRO A 477 12.24 3.62 16.13
N ARG A 478 13.52 4.01 16.04
CA ARG A 478 13.98 5.12 15.19
C ARG A 478 14.15 4.67 13.74
N THR A 479 14.73 3.49 13.52
CA THR A 479 14.90 2.93 12.18
C THR A 479 13.56 2.47 11.60
N ILE A 480 12.65 1.97 12.44
CA ILE A 480 11.25 1.71 12.04
C ILE A 480 10.57 3.00 11.59
N ALA A 481 10.69 4.08 12.38
CA ALA A 481 10.14 5.39 12.01
C ALA A 481 10.74 5.94 10.71
N PHE A 482 12.04 5.73 10.48
CA PHE A 482 12.71 6.11 9.24
C PHE A 482 12.13 5.36 8.04
N MET A 483 11.98 4.04 8.12
CA MET A 483 11.37 3.26 7.02
C MET A 483 9.94 3.68 6.75
N GLN A 484 9.15 3.96 7.79
CA GLN A 484 7.78 4.47 7.66
C GLN A 484 7.75 5.84 6.98
N GLU A 485 8.71 6.72 7.28
CA GLU A 485 8.82 8.03 6.65
C GLU A 485 9.28 7.91 5.18
N VAL A 486 10.22 7.01 4.87
CA VAL A 486 10.60 6.67 3.49
C VAL A 486 9.36 6.25 2.70
N GLN A 487 8.60 5.28 3.20
CA GLN A 487 7.37 4.79 2.57
C GLN A 487 6.33 5.91 2.39
N ARG A 488 6.15 6.78 3.40
CA ARG A 488 5.21 7.90 3.35
C ARG A 488 5.59 8.87 2.24
N ILE A 489 6.86 9.27 2.16
CA ILE A 489 7.33 10.24 1.16
C ILE A 489 7.26 9.64 -0.23
N MET A 490 7.78 8.43 -0.43
CA MET A 490 7.65 7.70 -1.70
C MET A 490 6.19 7.70 -2.18
N SER A 491 5.26 7.39 -1.28
CA SER A 491 3.82 7.35 -1.55
C SER A 491 3.20 8.73 -1.81
N ASP A 492 3.64 9.78 -1.13
CA ASP A 492 3.03 11.10 -1.25
C ASP A 492 3.42 11.80 -2.56
N ILE A 493 4.69 11.73 -2.95
CA ILE A 493 5.22 12.44 -4.13
C ILE A 493 5.51 11.53 -5.32
N GLY A 494 5.48 10.20 -5.13
CA GLY A 494 5.70 9.23 -6.20
C GLY A 494 7.16 9.15 -6.66
N THR A 495 8.10 9.02 -5.73
CA THR A 495 9.54 8.97 -5.99
C THR A 495 10.19 7.63 -5.58
N THR A 496 11.43 7.40 -5.99
CA THR A 496 12.15 6.15 -5.67
C THR A 496 12.56 6.09 -4.20
N ASP A 497 12.79 4.87 -3.71
CA ASP A 497 13.47 4.61 -2.44
C ASP A 497 14.87 5.25 -2.43
N GLN A 498 15.60 5.16 -3.54
CA GLN A 498 16.91 5.78 -3.74
C GLN A 498 16.91 7.29 -3.47
N ASP A 499 16.00 8.04 -4.11
CA ASP A 499 15.85 9.49 -3.90
C ASP A 499 15.33 9.83 -2.50
N THR A 500 14.43 9.01 -1.95
CA THR A 500 13.83 9.29 -0.64
C THR A 500 14.80 9.06 0.51
N VAL A 501 15.52 7.94 0.48
CA VAL A 501 16.54 7.62 1.47
C VAL A 501 17.65 8.68 1.42
N GLN A 502 18.10 9.07 0.21
CA GLN A 502 19.02 10.19 0.06
C GLN A 502 18.48 11.46 0.72
N PHE A 503 17.26 11.86 0.38
CA PHE A 503 16.65 13.09 0.87
C PHE A 503 16.55 13.14 2.40
N LEU A 504 16.14 12.04 3.02
CA LEU A 504 16.03 11.97 4.48
C LEU A 504 17.39 11.97 5.20
N LEU A 505 18.45 11.52 4.54
CA LEU A 505 19.81 11.48 5.09
C LEU A 505 20.61 12.76 4.85
N THR A 506 20.49 13.38 3.66
CA THR A 506 21.35 14.51 3.24
C THR A 506 20.59 15.80 2.90
N GLY A 507 19.26 15.76 2.84
CA GLY A 507 18.42 16.93 2.56
C GLY A 507 18.20 17.24 1.07
N HIS A 508 18.67 16.39 0.15
CA HIS A 508 18.41 16.52 -1.29
C HIS A 508 18.22 15.15 -1.96
N GLY A 509 17.58 15.09 -3.12
CA GLY A 509 17.53 13.87 -3.93
C GLY A 509 18.77 13.66 -4.79
N GLN A 510 18.85 12.53 -5.51
CA GLN A 510 19.89 12.28 -6.51
C GLN A 510 19.41 12.68 -7.91
N ALA A 511 18.20 12.26 -8.28
CA ALA A 511 17.56 12.56 -9.55
C ALA A 511 16.33 13.46 -9.36
N MET A 512 15.69 13.43 -8.19
CA MET A 512 14.51 14.23 -7.90
C MET A 512 14.85 15.52 -7.15
N ASP A 513 14.33 16.64 -7.65
CA ASP A 513 14.27 17.89 -6.89
C ASP A 513 13.03 17.89 -5.99
N PHE A 514 13.24 17.82 -4.67
CA PHE A 514 12.17 17.88 -3.69
C PHE A 514 11.64 19.32 -3.54
N PRO A 515 10.32 19.52 -3.35
CA PRO A 515 9.76 20.87 -3.15
C PRO A 515 10.34 21.58 -1.91
N ASP A 516 10.58 22.88 -2.01
CA ASP A 516 11.00 23.70 -0.88
C ASP A 516 10.02 23.58 0.30
N ASN A 517 10.56 23.32 1.49
CA ASN A 517 9.79 23.10 2.73
C ASN A 517 8.80 21.93 2.68
N TYR A 518 9.07 20.90 1.85
CA TYR A 518 8.29 19.67 1.88
C TYR A 518 8.27 19.09 3.31
N PRO A 519 7.09 18.83 3.92
CA PRO A 519 7.02 18.32 5.28
C PRO A 519 7.64 16.93 5.39
N HIS A 520 8.68 16.80 6.22
CA HIS A 520 9.36 15.54 6.51
C HIS A 520 9.96 15.59 7.92
N VAL A 521 10.44 14.44 8.40
CA VAL A 521 11.32 14.34 9.55
C VAL A 521 12.63 13.73 9.08
N SER A 522 13.75 14.46 9.19
CA SER A 522 15.06 13.97 8.73
C SER A 522 15.63 12.88 9.65
N ALA A 523 16.63 12.14 9.18
CA ALA A 523 17.34 11.17 10.01
C ALA A 523 17.95 11.81 11.26
N ASP A 524 18.47 13.03 11.15
CA ASP A 524 19.02 13.81 12.27
C ASP A 524 17.93 14.22 13.28
N GLU A 525 16.73 14.57 12.82
CA GLU A 525 15.59 14.91 13.70
C GLU A 525 15.06 13.67 14.43
N MET A 526 15.11 12.49 13.78
CA MET A 526 14.92 11.19 14.44
C MET A 526 16.11 10.82 15.34
N GLY A 527 17.26 11.47 15.11
CA GLY A 527 18.59 11.34 15.70
C GLY A 527 19.31 10.02 15.41
N LEU A 528 19.01 9.40 14.27
CA LEU A 528 19.64 8.19 13.78
C LEU A 528 21.14 8.39 13.57
N SER A 529 21.96 7.44 14.03
CA SER A 529 23.35 7.36 13.59
C SER A 529 23.44 6.62 12.25
N TRP A 530 24.06 7.23 11.25
CA TRP A 530 24.23 6.57 9.95
C TRP A 530 25.61 6.82 9.35
N THR A 531 26.05 5.93 8.47
CA THR A 531 27.32 6.04 7.75
C THR A 531 27.27 5.35 6.39
N MET A 532 28.27 5.62 5.55
CA MET A 532 28.47 4.92 4.28
C MET A 532 29.64 3.95 4.36
N LEU A 533 29.50 2.84 3.64
CA LEU A 533 30.56 1.85 3.43
C LEU A 533 31.66 2.42 2.55
N ASP A 534 32.89 1.96 2.74
CA ASP A 534 34.02 2.30 1.88
C ASP A 534 33.75 1.78 0.45
N PRO A 535 33.71 2.66 -0.57
CA PRO A 535 33.47 2.24 -1.96
C PRO A 535 34.54 1.30 -2.54
N LEU A 536 35.71 1.16 -1.90
CA LEU A 536 36.75 0.20 -2.30
C LEU A 536 36.51 -1.20 -1.72
N GLU A 537 35.98 -1.29 -0.49
CA GLU A 537 35.63 -2.58 0.13
C GLU A 537 34.25 -3.09 -0.34
N TYR A 538 33.33 -2.16 -0.62
CA TYR A 538 31.95 -2.42 -1.06
C TYR A 538 31.65 -1.72 -2.41
N PRO A 539 32.37 -2.06 -3.48
CA PRO A 539 32.24 -1.40 -4.77
C PRO A 539 30.85 -1.58 -5.40
N ASN A 540 30.39 -0.51 -6.04
CA ASN A 540 29.08 -0.39 -6.64
C ASN A 540 29.16 0.15 -8.08
N GLY A 541 28.32 -0.37 -8.97
CA GLY A 541 28.20 0.09 -10.35
C GLY A 541 29.52 0.01 -11.13
N ASP A 542 29.96 1.12 -11.70
CA ASP A 542 31.15 1.16 -12.57
C ASP A 542 32.47 0.90 -11.81
N VAL A 543 32.49 1.12 -10.49
CA VAL A 543 33.68 0.95 -9.63
C VAL A 543 34.16 -0.50 -9.62
N ILE A 544 33.24 -1.46 -9.72
CA ILE A 544 33.52 -2.91 -9.62
C ILE A 544 34.49 -3.41 -10.69
N PHE A 545 34.46 -2.78 -11.87
CA PHE A 545 35.18 -3.27 -13.05
C PHE A 545 36.35 -2.37 -13.45
N ASP A 546 36.62 -1.30 -12.70
CA ASP A 546 37.69 -0.35 -13.02
C ASP A 546 38.99 -0.73 -12.31
N ARG A 547 39.78 -1.57 -12.99
CA ARG A 547 41.11 -2.00 -12.52
C ARG A 547 42.15 -0.88 -12.44
N ASN A 548 41.85 0.33 -12.91
CA ASN A 548 42.78 1.46 -12.91
C ASN A 548 42.54 2.43 -11.74
N LEU A 549 41.61 2.13 -10.84
CA LEU A 549 41.35 2.98 -9.68
C LEU A 549 42.55 2.97 -8.71
N PRO A 550 43.11 4.14 -8.35
CA PRO A 550 44.16 4.24 -7.36
C PRO A 550 43.70 3.64 -6.01
N GLY A 551 44.45 2.69 -5.46
CA GLY A 551 44.14 2.03 -4.17
C GLY A 551 43.48 0.65 -4.27
N LEU A 552 43.00 0.24 -5.45
CA LEU A 552 42.36 -1.06 -5.66
C LEU A 552 43.36 -2.24 -5.67
N ASN A 553 44.67 -1.97 -5.78
CA ASN A 553 45.70 -3.01 -5.77
C ASN A 553 45.98 -3.58 -4.37
N ASP A 554 45.61 -2.86 -3.30
CA ASP A 554 45.95 -3.22 -1.92
C ASP A 554 44.71 -3.51 -1.03
N VAL A 555 43.49 -3.35 -1.57
CA VAL A 555 42.22 -3.61 -0.87
C VAL A 555 41.53 -4.80 -1.51
N VAL A 556 41.22 -5.82 -0.70
CA VAL A 556 40.43 -6.98 -1.14
C VAL A 556 38.95 -6.66 -0.94
N PRO A 557 38.15 -6.53 -2.01
CA PRO A 557 36.73 -6.22 -1.87
C PRO A 557 35.99 -7.38 -1.18
N LEU A 558 34.94 -7.05 -0.43
CA LEU A 558 34.11 -8.02 0.30
C LEU A 558 32.89 -8.46 -0.53
N MET A 559 32.47 -7.62 -1.47
CA MET A 559 31.35 -7.86 -2.39
C MET A 559 31.50 -7.02 -3.67
N ALA A 560 30.69 -7.28 -4.69
CA ALA A 560 30.48 -6.43 -5.87
C ALA A 560 28.99 -6.29 -6.21
N HIS A 561 28.48 -5.06 -6.40
CA HIS A 561 27.07 -4.76 -6.73
C HIS A 561 26.90 -4.16 -8.14
N SER A 562 26.39 -4.95 -9.11
CA SER A 562 26.29 -4.54 -10.52
C SER A 562 25.15 -3.52 -10.82
N ASN A 563 24.94 -2.55 -9.94
CA ASN A 563 23.89 -1.55 -10.01
C ASN A 563 23.95 -0.69 -11.29
N GLY A 564 22.78 -0.18 -11.72
CA GLY A 564 22.68 0.78 -12.83
C GLY A 564 22.96 0.21 -14.24
N ARG A 565 23.15 -1.11 -14.38
CA ARG A 565 23.43 -1.77 -15.66
C ARG A 565 22.21 -2.55 -16.18
N PRO A 566 21.96 -2.63 -17.50
CA PRO A 566 20.90 -3.49 -18.04
C PRO A 566 21.14 -4.97 -17.72
N LEU A 567 20.10 -5.75 -17.44
CA LEU A 567 20.19 -7.17 -17.01
C LEU A 567 21.12 -8.02 -17.90
N LYS A 568 20.99 -7.95 -19.23
CA LYS A 568 21.87 -8.68 -20.16
C LYS A 568 23.35 -8.32 -19.99
N ARG A 569 23.65 -7.07 -19.63
CA ARG A 569 25.00 -6.60 -19.36
C ARG A 569 25.50 -7.08 -17.99
N LYS A 570 24.64 -7.08 -16.96
CA LYS A 570 24.95 -7.63 -15.62
C LYS A 570 25.45 -9.07 -15.73
N ILE A 571 24.65 -9.96 -16.36
CA ILE A 571 25.01 -11.38 -16.56
C ILE A 571 26.38 -11.52 -17.25
N LYS A 572 26.58 -10.79 -18.34
CA LYS A 572 27.83 -10.85 -19.13
C LYS A 572 29.03 -10.41 -18.31
N ASP A 573 28.92 -9.31 -17.57
CA ASP A 573 30.03 -8.76 -16.80
C ASP A 573 30.37 -9.66 -15.60
N MET A 574 29.36 -10.18 -14.89
CA MET A 574 29.55 -11.15 -13.81
C MET A 574 30.23 -12.43 -14.33
N SER A 575 29.78 -12.96 -15.47
CA SER A 575 30.39 -14.15 -16.10
C SER A 575 31.85 -13.91 -16.51
N ALA A 576 32.19 -12.71 -16.99
CA ALA A 576 33.55 -12.36 -17.41
C ALA A 576 34.54 -12.18 -16.24
N HIS A 577 34.03 -12.08 -15.00
CA HIS A 577 34.81 -11.87 -13.79
C HIS A 577 34.66 -13.02 -12.79
N ASP A 578 34.22 -14.20 -13.25
CA ASP A 578 34.01 -15.38 -12.40
C ASP A 578 33.02 -15.15 -11.22
N LEU A 579 32.04 -14.26 -11.41
CA LEU A 579 30.96 -13.95 -10.46
C LEU A 579 29.62 -14.60 -10.84
N TRP A 580 29.67 -15.55 -11.78
CA TRP A 580 28.51 -16.30 -12.24
C TRP A 580 28.60 -17.76 -11.77
N PHE A 581 27.74 -18.11 -10.81
CA PHE A 581 27.72 -19.36 -10.07
C PHE A 581 26.58 -20.30 -10.48
N LEU A 582 25.71 -19.87 -11.40
CA LEU A 582 24.66 -20.72 -11.97
C LEU A 582 25.22 -21.56 -13.12
N ASN A 583 24.80 -22.82 -13.23
CA ASN A 583 25.22 -23.73 -14.29
C ASN A 583 24.69 -23.29 -15.67
N GLU A 584 25.22 -23.89 -16.75
CA GLU A 584 24.86 -23.54 -18.13
C GLU A 584 23.37 -23.80 -18.45
N ASP A 585 22.76 -24.78 -17.77
CA ASP A 585 21.35 -25.15 -17.91
C ASP A 585 20.40 -24.25 -17.07
N MET A 586 20.95 -23.34 -16.27
CA MET A 586 20.24 -22.35 -15.43
C MET A 586 19.29 -22.97 -14.38
N ASP A 587 19.53 -24.23 -14.03
CA ASP A 587 18.68 -25.06 -13.18
C ASP A 587 19.39 -25.55 -11.90
N GLY A 588 20.64 -25.16 -11.67
CA GLY A 588 21.38 -25.50 -10.46
C GLY A 588 22.69 -24.74 -10.31
N CYS A 589 23.33 -24.86 -9.16
CA CYS A 589 24.62 -24.23 -8.92
C CYS A 589 25.74 -24.96 -9.68
N ALA A 590 26.63 -24.18 -10.30
CA ALA A 590 27.80 -24.72 -10.96
C ALA A 590 28.72 -25.44 -9.96
N GLU A 591 29.34 -26.54 -10.36
CA GLU A 591 30.38 -27.18 -9.55
C GLU A 591 31.50 -26.17 -9.29
N VAL A 592 31.80 -25.96 -8.01
CA VAL A 592 32.84 -25.01 -7.57
C VAL A 592 34.15 -25.35 -8.27
N ARG A 593 34.58 -24.50 -9.21
CA ARG A 593 35.96 -24.55 -9.70
C ARG A 593 36.84 -24.21 -8.49
N ALA A 594 37.66 -25.16 -8.07
CA ALA A 594 38.51 -25.10 -6.88
C ALA A 594 39.63 -24.04 -6.92
N SER A 595 39.41 -22.88 -7.56
CA SER A 595 40.42 -21.85 -7.79
C SER A 595 40.28 -20.61 -6.91
N LEU A 596 39.23 -20.46 -6.10
CA LEU A 596 39.05 -19.28 -5.23
C LEU A 596 39.40 -19.52 -3.76
N SER A 597 39.74 -20.75 -3.35
CA SER A 597 40.05 -21.07 -1.95
C SER A 597 41.54 -21.01 -1.58
N GLU A 598 42.46 -20.86 -2.53
CA GLU A 598 43.91 -20.89 -2.24
C GLU A 598 44.57 -19.50 -2.10
N GLU A 599 43.95 -18.40 -2.55
CA GLU A 599 44.55 -17.06 -2.45
C GLU A 599 44.05 -16.20 -1.27
N ALA A 600 42.98 -16.61 -0.56
CA ALA A 600 42.47 -15.87 0.62
C ALA A 600 43.03 -16.36 1.97
N ALA A 601 43.96 -17.32 1.97
CA ALA A 601 44.58 -17.89 3.17
C ALA A 601 46.10 -17.68 3.23
N GLY A 602 46.62 -16.61 2.60
CA GLY A 602 48.02 -16.18 2.64
C GLY A 602 48.23 -14.90 3.42
#